data_AF-A0A7X5ZX68-F1
#
_entry.id   AF-A0A7X5ZX68-F1
#
_cell.length_a   1.000
_cell.length_b   1.000
_cell.length_c   1.000
_cell.angle_alpha   90.00
_cell.angle_beta   90.00
_cell.angle_gamma   90.00
#
_symmetry.space_group_name_H-M   'P 1'
#
loop_
_entity.id
_entity.type
_entity.pdbx_description
1 polymer ?
#
loop_
_entity_poly.entity_id
_entity_poly.type
_entity_poly.pdbx_seq_one_letter_code
_entity_poly.pdbx_strand_id
1 'polypeptide(L)'
;MSPRFPLVVLVAREMGLRSTLIARLSMAGADLVTIDNLDDPRVARWLARSPVLIIDEAALAARPGGEAALRADPRWRAIAVIGGAAADAAYPPRIPRDDPASVIEAMLPGWGYPER
;
A
#
# COMPACT_ATOMS: atom_id res chain seq x y z
N MET A 1 23.27 0.04 4.83
CA MET A 1 22.59 1.27 4.40
C MET A 1 21.09 0.98 4.45
N SER A 2 20.38 1.55 5.43
CA SER A 2 18.93 1.34 5.54
C SER A 2 18.23 2.02 4.36
N PRO A 3 17.18 1.41 3.77
CA PRO A 3 16.47 2.03 2.66
C PRO A 3 15.87 3.36 3.10
N ARG A 4 15.89 4.35 2.20
CA ARG A 4 15.36 5.70 2.44
C ARG A 4 13.85 5.68 2.72
N PHE A 5 13.14 4.67 2.22
CA PHE A 5 11.69 4.49 2.36
C PHE A 5 11.36 3.08 2.85
N PRO A 6 10.23 2.87 3.54
CA PRO A 6 9.73 1.53 3.84
C PRO A 6 9.43 0.75 2.54
N LEU A 7 9.44 -0.58 2.63
CA LEU A 7 8.94 -1.43 1.55
C LEU A 7 7.44 -1.15 1.35
N VAL A 8 7.06 -0.81 0.12
CA VAL A 8 5.68 -0.62 -0.31
C VAL A 8 5.22 -1.89 -1.01
N VAL A 9 4.12 -2.45 -0.54
CA VAL A 9 3.40 -3.55 -1.18
C VAL A 9 2.22 -2.96 -1.94
N LEU A 10 2.19 -3.12 -3.25
CA LEU A 10 1.09 -2.66 -4.11
C LEU A 10 0.21 -3.83 -4.55
N VAL A 11 -1.09 -3.72 -4.29
CA VAL A 11 -2.13 -4.65 -4.72
C VAL A 11 -3.21 -3.87 -5.47
N ALA A 12 -3.10 -3.80 -6.80
CA ALA A 12 -4.07 -3.11 -7.64
C ALA A 12 -4.58 -4.03 -8.75
N ARG A 13 -5.89 -4.23 -8.91
CA ARG A 13 -6.44 -5.11 -9.96
C ARG A 13 -6.37 -4.50 -11.35
N GLU A 14 -6.46 -3.18 -11.44
CA GLU A 14 -6.43 -2.50 -12.72
C GLU A 14 -4.99 -2.39 -13.27
N MET A 15 -4.75 -2.94 -14.47
CA MET A 15 -3.42 -2.98 -15.09
C MET A 15 -2.85 -1.58 -15.40
N GLY A 16 -3.70 -0.65 -15.86
CA GLY A 16 -3.28 0.73 -16.16
C GLY A 16 -2.82 1.48 -14.91
N LEU A 17 -3.63 1.44 -13.86
CA LEU A 17 -3.31 1.99 -12.54
C LEU A 17 -2.02 1.36 -11.98
N ARG A 18 -1.94 0.02 -11.96
CA ARG A 18 -0.79 -0.71 -11.42
C ARG A 18 0.51 -0.30 -12.13
N SER A 19 0.50 -0.28 -13.46
CA SER A 19 1.69 0.04 -14.26
C SER A 19 2.14 1.49 -14.03
N THR A 20 1.20 2.43 -13.97
CA THR A 20 1.47 3.85 -13.72
C THR A 20 2.09 4.06 -12.34
N LEU A 21 1.53 3.41 -11.30
CA LEU A 21 2.05 3.48 -9.94
C LEU A 21 3.44 2.86 -9.83
N ILE A 22 3.68 1.71 -10.46
CA ILE A 22 5.01 1.09 -10.48
C ILE A 22 6.02 2.07 -11.06
N ALA A 23 5.74 2.63 -12.24
CA ALA A 23 6.66 3.54 -12.92
C ALA A 23 6.95 4.79 -12.07
N ARG A 24 5.91 5.49 -11.62
CA ARG A 24 6.06 6.75 -10.89
C ARG A 24 6.72 6.58 -9.52
N LEU A 25 6.30 5.58 -8.74
CA LEU A 25 6.87 5.34 -7.42
C LEU A 25 8.31 4.84 -7.49
N SER A 26 8.64 4.05 -8.53
CA SER A 26 10.02 3.63 -8.77
C SER A 26 10.91 4.82 -9.16
N MET A 27 10.41 5.74 -9.99
CA MET A 27 11.12 6.99 -10.31
C MET A 27 11.33 7.89 -9.07
N ALA A 28 10.38 7.88 -8.13
CA ALA A 28 10.51 8.54 -6.84
C ALA A 28 11.45 7.81 -5.85
N GLY A 29 11.96 6.63 -6.23
CA GLY A 29 12.92 5.84 -5.45
C GLY A 29 12.30 4.95 -4.36
N ALA A 30 11.00 4.64 -4.43
CA ALA A 30 10.34 3.73 -3.49
C ALA A 30 10.84 2.28 -3.65
N ASP A 31 11.07 1.58 -2.53
CA ASP A 31 11.26 0.12 -2.51
C ASP A 31 9.87 -0.52 -2.70
N LEU A 32 9.53 -0.93 -3.92
CA LEU A 32 8.17 -1.36 -4.30
C LEU A 32 8.14 -2.83 -4.70
N VAL A 33 7.14 -3.57 -4.20
CA VAL A 33 6.79 -4.91 -4.68
C VAL A 33 5.30 -4.97 -5.02
N THR A 34 4.98 -5.59 -6.15
CA THR A 34 3.59 -5.90 -6.50
C THR A 34 3.25 -7.32 -6.11
N ILE A 35 2.12 -7.50 -5.45
CA ILE A 35 1.66 -8.81 -4.99
C ILE A 35 0.22 -9.01 -5.46
N ASP A 36 -0.04 -10.13 -6.13
CA ASP A 36 -1.41 -10.51 -6.52
C ASP A 36 -2.14 -11.28 -5.42
N ASN A 37 -1.40 -12.04 -4.60
CA ASN A 37 -1.92 -12.83 -3.50
C ASN A 37 -1.13 -12.57 -2.20
N LEU A 38 -1.75 -11.88 -1.24
CA LEU A 38 -1.15 -11.53 0.06
C LEU A 38 -0.96 -12.74 0.99
N ASP A 39 -1.59 -13.87 0.68
CA ASP A 39 -1.54 -15.09 1.49
C ASP A 39 -0.53 -16.11 0.92
N ASP A 40 0.23 -15.74 -0.13
CA ASP A 40 1.31 -16.58 -0.66
C ASP A 40 2.47 -16.70 0.36
N PRO A 41 2.88 -17.91 0.77
CA PRO A 41 4.01 -18.10 1.69
C PRO A 41 5.31 -17.44 1.23
N ARG A 42 5.51 -17.26 -0.08
CA ARG A 42 6.70 -16.61 -0.66
C ARG A 42 6.76 -15.12 -0.32
N VAL A 43 5.62 -14.49 -0.03
CA VAL A 43 5.57 -13.07 0.35
C VAL A 43 5.86 -12.85 1.83
N ALA A 44 5.81 -13.89 2.66
CA ALA A 44 6.04 -13.80 4.11
C ALA A 44 7.36 -13.10 4.47
N ARG A 45 8.45 -13.35 3.72
CA ARG A 45 9.75 -12.69 3.92
C ARG A 45 9.70 -11.17 3.74
N TRP A 46 8.86 -10.69 2.82
CA TRP A 46 8.67 -9.25 2.57
C TRP A 46 7.82 -8.63 3.67
N LEU A 47 6.78 -9.34 4.09
CA LEU A 47 5.88 -8.93 5.17
C LEU A 47 6.59 -8.85 6.52
N ALA A 48 7.61 -9.66 6.75
CA ALA A 48 8.44 -9.61 7.96
C ALA A 48 9.18 -8.27 8.13
N ARG A 49 9.27 -7.43 7.08
CA ARG A 49 9.87 -6.09 7.13
C ARG A 49 8.88 -4.99 7.58
N SER A 50 7.68 -5.37 8.01
CA SER A 50 6.56 -4.45 8.34
C SER A 50 6.32 -3.41 7.23
N PRO A 51 5.92 -3.85 6.02
CA PRO A 51 5.73 -2.96 4.87
C PRO A 51 4.50 -2.06 5.00
N VAL A 52 4.44 -1.06 4.12
CA VAL A 52 3.24 -0.26 3.85
C VAL A 52 2.41 -0.97 2.77
N LEU A 53 1.12 -1.18 3.00
CA LEU A 53 0.19 -1.70 2.01
C LEU A 53 -0.52 -0.57 1.28
N ILE A 54 -0.46 -0.58 -0.05
CA ILE A 54 -1.30 0.22 -0.92
C ILE A 54 -2.18 -0.75 -1.70
N ILE A 55 -3.50 -0.66 -1.50
CA ILE A 55 -4.47 -1.56 -2.12
C ILE A 55 -5.54 -0.74 -2.85
N ASP A 56 -5.96 -1.15 -4.04
CA ASP A 56 -7.12 -0.51 -4.68
C ASP A 56 -8.45 -1.06 -4.14
N GLU A 57 -9.52 -0.27 -4.26
CA GLU A 57 -10.85 -0.63 -3.78
C GLU A 57 -11.36 -1.97 -4.35
N ALA A 58 -11.01 -2.30 -5.59
CA ALA A 58 -11.44 -3.55 -6.23
C ALA A 58 -10.73 -4.78 -5.64
N ALA A 59 -9.44 -4.66 -5.32
CA ALA A 59 -8.67 -5.68 -4.61
C ALA A 59 -9.16 -5.83 -3.16
N LEU A 60 -9.46 -4.72 -2.49
CA LEU A 60 -10.00 -4.70 -1.14
C LEU A 60 -11.35 -5.41 -1.06
N ALA A 61 -12.27 -5.09 -1.97
CA ALA A 61 -13.61 -5.68 -2.03
C ALA A 61 -13.59 -7.20 -2.27
N ALA A 62 -12.55 -7.70 -2.96
CA ALA A 62 -12.39 -9.13 -3.22
C ALA A 62 -11.73 -9.89 -2.06
N ARG A 63 -11.29 -9.20 -1.00
CA ARG A 63 -10.53 -9.80 0.09
C ARG A 63 -11.44 -10.40 1.16
N PRO A 64 -11.20 -11.65 1.61
CA PRO A 64 -11.88 -12.22 2.77
C PRO A 64 -11.71 -11.34 4.02
N GLY A 65 -12.82 -11.06 4.71
CA GLY A 65 -12.85 -10.17 5.89
C GLY A 65 -12.64 -8.68 5.59
N GLY A 66 -12.43 -8.31 4.32
CA GLY A 66 -12.34 -6.94 3.84
C GLY A 66 -11.32 -6.09 4.57
N GLU A 67 -11.68 -4.83 4.77
CA GLU A 67 -10.83 -3.83 5.42
C GLU A 67 -10.58 -4.12 6.90
N ALA A 68 -11.58 -4.64 7.62
CA ALA A 68 -11.45 -4.96 9.04
C ALA A 68 -10.33 -5.98 9.27
N ALA A 69 -10.25 -7.00 8.42
CA ALA A 69 -9.18 -8.00 8.48
C ALA A 69 -7.81 -7.42 8.15
N LEU A 70 -7.69 -6.46 7.23
CA LEU A 70 -6.42 -5.78 6.96
C LEU A 70 -5.98 -4.93 8.15
N ARG A 71 -6.91 -4.18 8.77
CA ARG A 71 -6.60 -3.32 9.92
C ARG A 71 -6.16 -4.11 11.15
N ALA A 72 -6.72 -5.30 11.35
CA ALA A 72 -6.38 -6.18 12.46
C ALA A 72 -5.03 -6.89 12.27
N ASP A 73 -4.44 -6.81 11.08
CA ASP A 73 -3.26 -7.58 10.72
C ASP A 73 -1.96 -6.84 11.08
N PRO A 74 -1.21 -7.32 12.08
CA PRO A 74 -0.05 -6.60 12.62
C PRO A 74 1.15 -6.58 11.67
N ARG A 75 1.10 -7.31 10.55
CA ARG A 75 2.19 -7.30 9.56
C ARG A 75 2.33 -5.95 8.86
N TRP A 76 1.26 -5.16 8.80
CA TRP A 76 1.26 -3.88 8.09
C TRP A 76 1.71 -2.76 9.02
N ARG A 77 2.72 -2.00 8.61
CA ARG A 77 3.08 -0.75 9.28
C ARG A 77 2.03 0.33 9.06
N ALA A 78 1.53 0.40 7.83
CA ALA A 78 0.48 1.31 7.42
C ALA A 78 -0.28 0.72 6.23
N ILE A 79 -1.51 1.16 6.03
CA ILE A 79 -2.40 0.75 4.94
C ILE A 79 -3.00 2.01 4.34
N ALA A 80 -3.06 2.10 3.02
CA ALA A 80 -3.80 3.11 2.29
C ALA A 80 -4.62 2.46 1.17
N VAL A 81 -5.80 3.00 0.89
CA VAL A 81 -6.71 2.45 -0.12
C VAL A 81 -6.88 3.43 -1.27
N ILE A 82 -6.68 2.99 -2.51
CA ILE A 82 -6.96 3.80 -3.71
C ILE A 82 -8.42 3.63 -4.09
N GLY A 83 -9.15 4.74 -4.15
CA GLY A 83 -10.59 4.77 -4.40
C GLY A 83 -11.43 4.71 -3.11
N GLY A 84 -12.74 4.63 -3.29
CA GLY A 84 -13.73 4.79 -2.22
C GLY A 84 -13.96 6.23 -1.78
N ALA A 85 -15.07 6.45 -1.07
CA ALA A 85 -15.38 7.74 -0.47
C ALA A 85 -14.46 8.00 0.74
N ALA A 86 -13.79 9.15 0.76
CA ALA A 86 -13.07 9.61 1.94
C ALA A 86 -14.09 9.86 3.06
N ALA A 87 -14.03 9.05 4.12
CA ALA A 87 -14.61 9.44 5.40
C ALA A 87 -13.54 10.23 6.15
N ASP A 88 -13.84 11.47 6.53
CA ASP A 88 -12.90 12.31 7.27
C ASP A 88 -12.38 11.55 8.51
N ALA A 89 -11.06 11.52 8.64
CA ALA A 89 -10.30 10.87 9.72
C ALA A 89 -10.42 9.32 9.84
N ALA A 90 -10.99 8.59 8.88
CA ALA A 90 -11.01 7.14 8.92
C ALA A 90 -9.67 6.52 8.45
N TYR A 91 -9.04 5.70 9.30
CA TYR A 91 -7.96 4.80 8.87
C TYR A 91 -8.56 3.50 8.33
N PRO A 92 -8.10 2.99 7.17
CA PRO A 92 -7.02 3.50 6.33
C PRO A 92 -7.42 4.72 5.48
N PRO A 93 -6.49 5.68 5.24
CA PRO A 93 -6.74 6.80 4.35
C PRO A 93 -7.16 6.35 2.95
N ARG A 94 -8.09 7.10 2.35
CA ARG A 94 -8.52 6.94 0.97
C ARG A 94 -7.74 7.87 0.06
N ILE A 95 -7.16 7.32 -1.00
CA ILE A 95 -6.41 8.03 -2.03
C ILE A 95 -7.31 8.19 -3.25
N PRO A 96 -7.57 9.42 -3.74
CA PRO A 96 -8.35 9.65 -4.95
C PRO A 96 -7.79 8.91 -6.16
N ARG A 97 -8.67 8.49 -7.08
CA ARG A 97 -8.27 7.79 -8.31
C ARG A 97 -7.72 8.71 -9.40
N ASP A 98 -7.96 10.01 -9.32
CA ASP A 98 -7.56 10.97 -10.36
C ASP A 98 -6.04 11.11 -10.45
N ASP A 99 -5.34 11.19 -9.31
CA ASP A 99 -3.87 11.22 -9.25
C ASP A 99 -3.31 10.52 -8.00
N PRO A 100 -3.45 9.19 -7.92
CA PRO A 100 -3.04 8.44 -6.74
C PRO A 100 -1.53 8.48 -6.54
N ALA A 101 -0.75 8.55 -7.61
CA ALA A 101 0.71 8.53 -7.55
C ALA A 101 1.26 9.76 -6.81
N SER A 102 0.83 10.98 -7.15
CA SER A 102 1.32 12.18 -6.47
C SER A 102 0.96 12.19 -4.99
N VAL A 103 -0.24 11.71 -4.64
CA VAL A 103 -0.66 11.60 -3.23
C VAL A 103 0.22 10.59 -2.48
N ILE A 104 0.45 9.41 -3.07
CA ILE A 104 1.32 8.39 -2.47
C ILE A 104 2.74 8.91 -2.31
N GLU A 105 3.30 9.55 -3.33
CA GLU A 105 4.64 10.17 -3.29
C GLU A 105 4.76 11.17 -2.13
N ALA A 106 3.74 12.01 -1.91
CA ALA A 106 3.70 12.94 -0.79
C ALA A 106 3.59 12.24 0.58
N MET A 107 3.00 11.04 0.64
CA MET A 107 2.88 10.24 1.85
C MET A 107 4.14 9.42 2.17
N LEU A 108 4.95 9.04 1.17
CA LEU A 108 6.15 8.21 1.34
C LEU A 108 7.11 8.68 2.45
N PRO A 109 7.42 10.00 2.61
CA PRO A 109 8.28 10.47 3.69
C PRO A 109 7.66 10.30 5.08
N GLY A 110 6.33 10.39 5.18
CA GLY A 110 5.58 10.29 6.43
C GLY A 110 5.24 8.86 6.86
N TRP A 111 5.41 7.88 5.97
CA TRP A 111 5.19 6.45 6.28
C TRP A 111 6.39 5.75 6.92
N GLY A 112 7.48 6.48 7.16
CA GLY A 112 8.55 5.99 8.02
C GLY A 112 8.12 6.06 9.48
N TYR A 113 8.02 4.92 10.19
CA TYR A 113 8.39 4.84 11.60
C TYR A 113 8.90 3.44 11.94
N PRO A 114 10.05 3.37 12.64
CA PRO A 114 9.99 3.35 14.09
C PRO A 114 10.93 4.40 14.74
N GLU A 115 10.38 5.21 15.65
CA GLU A 115 11.09 5.67 16.83
C GLU A 115 10.30 5.12 18.01
N ARG A 116 10.65 3.89 18.38
CA ARG A 116 10.53 3.37 19.74
C ARG A 116 11.79 2.58 20.03
#